data_AF-A0A9D4MJX1-F1
#
_entry.id   AF-A0A9D4MJX1-F1
#
_cell.length_a   1.000
_cell.length_b   1.000
_cell.length_c   1.000
_cell.angle_alpha   90.00
_cell.angle_beta   90.00
_cell.angle_gamma   90.00
#
_symmetry.space_group_name_H-M   'P 1'
#
loop_
_entity.id
_entity.type
_entity.pdbx_description
1 polymer ?
#
loop_
_entity_poly.entity_id
_entity_poly.type
_entity_poly.pdbx_seq_one_letter_code
_entity_poly.pdbx_strand_id
1 'polypeptide(L)'
;MQTSRGSRHVPLTRLAVIRQSLQKKRFSFRASTLVASARRKSTRAVYDARWKLFSNWCVRGKIDPLNPSARHIADFRIYLFDDKKLFLRSIKGYRSVLSHTLAFRKSSQVCADPAISELIRAMEL
;
A
#
# COMPACT_ATOMS: atom_id res chain seq x y z
N MET A 1 3.11 0.06 35.85
CA MET A 1 2.14 -0.02 34.72
C MET A 1 2.91 -0.15 33.42
N GLN A 2 3.08 -1.37 32.89
CA GLN A 2 3.73 -1.60 31.60
C GLN A 2 2.66 -1.75 30.52
N THR A 3 2.59 -0.82 29.56
CA THR A 3 1.78 -0.99 28.36
C THR A 3 2.62 -1.66 27.28
N SER A 4 2.46 -2.98 27.16
CA SER A 4 2.97 -3.75 26.03
C SER A 4 2.39 -3.18 24.72
N ARG A 5 3.23 -2.49 23.93
CA ARG A 5 2.89 -2.12 22.55
C ARG A 5 2.87 -3.41 21.74
N GLY A 6 1.68 -4.03 21.64
CA GLY A 6 1.45 -5.19 20.80
C GLY A 6 1.99 -4.92 19.39
N SER A 7 2.92 -5.76 18.93
CA SER A 7 3.41 -5.77 17.56
C SER A 7 2.22 -5.68 16.61
N ARG A 8 2.09 -4.55 15.90
CA ARG A 8 1.13 -4.46 14.78
C ARG A 8 1.57 -5.48 13.75
N HIS A 9 0.96 -6.66 13.78
CA HIS A 9 1.18 -7.66 12.75
C HIS A 9 0.64 -7.09 11.44
N VAL A 10 1.53 -6.55 10.61
CA VAL A 10 1.18 -6.08 9.27
C VAL A 10 0.64 -7.31 8.52
N PRO A 11 -0.63 -7.30 8.07
CA PRO A 11 -1.18 -8.42 7.34
C PRO A 11 -0.35 -8.62 6.06
N LEU A 12 0.18 -9.85 5.89
CA LEU A 12 1.16 -10.17 4.85
C LEU A 12 0.61 -10.01 3.41
N THR A 13 -0.72 -10.05 3.26
CA THR A 13 -1.37 -9.90 1.96
C THR A 13 -2.25 -8.65 1.92
N ARG A 14 -2.33 -8.06 0.74
CA ARG A 14 -3.24 -6.95 0.45
C ARG A 14 -4.68 -7.29 0.81
N LEU A 15 -5.11 -8.52 0.52
CA LEU A 15 -6.47 -8.98 0.80
C LEU A 15 -6.76 -8.98 2.29
N ALA A 16 -5.81 -9.43 3.11
CA ALA A 16 -5.94 -9.42 4.56
C ALA A 16 -6.05 -7.97 5.08
N VAL A 17 -5.30 -7.02 4.52
CA VAL A 17 -5.40 -5.59 4.87
C VAL A 17 -6.80 -5.05 4.59
N ILE A 18 -7.35 -5.30 3.40
CA ILE A 18 -8.69 -4.82 3.02
C ILE A 18 -9.75 -5.47 3.92
N ARG A 19 -9.69 -6.80 4.10
CA ARG A 19 -10.65 -7.55 4.93
C ARG A 19 -10.65 -7.05 6.37
N GLN A 20 -9.48 -6.92 6.99
CA GLN A 20 -9.37 -6.41 8.36
C GLN A 20 -9.85 -4.96 8.47
N SER A 21 -9.60 -4.13 7.47
CA SER A 21 -10.06 -2.73 7.47
C SER A 21 -11.59 -2.65 7.41
N LEU A 22 -12.24 -3.50 6.62
CA LEU A 22 -13.70 -3.59 6.54
C LEU A 22 -14.32 -4.18 7.80
N GLN A 23 -13.71 -5.21 8.38
CA GLN A 23 -14.14 -5.77 9.67
C GLN A 23 -14.06 -4.74 10.80
N LYS A 24 -13.01 -3.90 10.83
CA LYS A 24 -12.92 -2.76 11.76
C LYS A 24 -14.01 -1.72 11.54
N LYS A 25 -14.55 -1.61 10.32
CA LYS A 25 -15.73 -0.81 9.97
C LYS A 25 -17.05 -1.55 10.22
N ARG A 26 -17.05 -2.67 10.96
CA ARG A 26 -18.21 -3.50 11.31
C ARG A 26 -18.92 -4.19 10.13
N PHE A 27 -18.26 -4.34 8.99
CA PHE A 27 -18.77 -5.18 7.90
C PHE A 27 -18.68 -6.66 8.29
N SER A 28 -19.64 -7.47 7.80
CA SER A 28 -19.63 -8.92 8.04
C SER A 28 -18.39 -9.59 7.44
N PHE A 29 -18.05 -10.78 7.93
CA PHE A 29 -16.93 -11.57 7.40
C PHE A 29 -17.11 -11.88 5.91
N ARG A 30 -18.33 -12.27 5.51
CA ARG A 30 -18.68 -12.59 4.12
C ARG A 30 -18.54 -11.37 3.21
N ALA A 31 -19.11 -10.23 3.60
CA ALA A 31 -19.00 -9.00 2.84
C ALA A 31 -17.54 -8.56 2.68
N SER A 32 -16.78 -8.59 3.78
CA SER A 32 -15.36 -8.21 3.78
C SER A 32 -14.50 -9.09 2.86
N THR A 33 -14.81 -10.39 2.82
CA THR A 33 -14.12 -11.36 1.95
C THR A 33 -14.43 -11.10 0.48
N LEU A 34 -15.72 -10.94 0.13
CA LEU A 34 -16.14 -10.67 -1.24
C LEU A 34 -15.53 -9.37 -1.78
N VAL A 35 -15.57 -8.29 -0.99
CA VAL A 35 -14.97 -7.00 -1.38
C VAL A 35 -13.47 -7.11 -1.58
N ALA A 36 -12.76 -7.79 -0.67
CA ALA A 36 -11.32 -8.00 -0.83
C ALA A 36 -11.00 -8.80 -2.11
N SER A 37 -11.78 -9.84 -2.41
CA SER A 37 -11.55 -10.74 -3.55
C SER A 37 -12.16 -10.30 -4.87
N ALA A 38 -12.83 -9.14 -4.95
CA ALA A 38 -13.64 -8.74 -6.10
C ALA A 38 -12.90 -8.67 -7.46
N ARG A 39 -11.56 -8.58 -7.46
CA ARG A 39 -10.76 -8.54 -8.69
C ARG A 39 -10.41 -9.94 -9.22
N ARG A 40 -10.22 -10.04 -10.55
CA ARG A 40 -9.71 -11.25 -11.23
C ARG A 40 -8.43 -11.78 -10.57
N LYS A 41 -8.22 -13.10 -10.59
CA LYS A 41 -7.10 -13.79 -9.91
C LYS A 41 -5.73 -13.24 -10.33
N SER A 42 -5.50 -13.02 -11.63
CA SER A 42 -4.26 -12.46 -12.16
C SER A 42 -3.97 -11.04 -11.64
N THR A 43 -4.98 -10.16 -11.64
CA THR A 43 -4.86 -8.81 -11.07
C THR A 43 -4.59 -8.85 -9.56
N ARG A 44 -5.23 -9.77 -8.83
CA ARG A 44 -4.98 -9.94 -7.39
C ARG A 44 -3.53 -10.32 -7.13
N ALA A 45 -2.97 -11.27 -7.87
CA ALA A 45 -1.58 -11.71 -7.70
C ALA A 45 -0.59 -10.55 -7.93
N VAL A 46 -0.77 -9.78 -9.00
CA VAL A 46 0.07 -8.61 -9.29
C VAL A 46 -0.02 -7.56 -8.18
N TYR A 47 -1.23 -7.28 -7.70
CA TYR A 47 -1.43 -6.30 -6.64
C TYR A 47 -0.84 -6.77 -5.30
N ASP A 48 -0.94 -8.08 -4.99
CA ASP A 48 -0.40 -8.64 -3.76
C ASP A 48 1.13 -8.61 -3.76
N ALA A 49 1.77 -8.95 -4.90
CA ALA A 49 3.22 -8.84 -5.05
C ALA A 49 3.73 -7.39 -4.84
N ARG A 50 3.05 -6.41 -5.44
CA ARG A 50 3.38 -4.99 -5.27
C ARG A 50 3.16 -4.51 -3.83
N TRP A 51 2.06 -4.92 -3.21
CA TRP A 51 1.80 -4.62 -1.81
C TRP A 51 2.88 -5.20 -0.90
N LYS A 52 3.28 -6.46 -1.12
CA LYS A 52 4.31 -7.14 -0.34
C LYS A 52 5.66 -6.43 -0.44
N LEU A 53 6.06 -5.95 -1.63
CA LEU A 53 7.29 -5.18 -1.76
C LEU A 53 7.22 -3.87 -0.95
N PHE A 54 6.11 -3.15 -1.07
CA PHE A 54 5.89 -1.91 -0.32
C PHE A 54 5.88 -2.14 1.19
N SER A 55 5.13 -3.12 1.68
CA SER A 55 5.04 -3.41 3.11
C SER A 55 6.39 -3.83 3.69
N ASN A 56 7.15 -4.64 2.95
CA ASN A 56 8.51 -5.04 3.36
C ASN A 56 9.46 -3.84 3.39
N TRP A 57 9.38 -2.94 2.41
CA TRP A 57 10.16 -1.71 2.40
C TRP A 57 9.81 -0.82 3.60
N CYS A 58 8.53 -0.63 3.90
CA CYS A 58 8.09 0.12 5.08
C CYS A 58 8.60 -0.50 6.38
N VAL A 59 8.47 -1.83 6.55
CA VAL A 59 8.94 -2.53 7.76
C VAL A 59 10.45 -2.34 7.96
N ARG A 60 11.26 -2.46 6.90
CA ARG A 60 12.70 -2.18 6.97
C ARG A 60 13.00 -0.73 7.37
N GLY A 61 12.22 0.21 6.87
CA GLY A 61 12.32 1.63 7.22
C GLY A 61 11.64 2.03 8.53
N LYS A 62 11.12 1.07 9.32
CA LYS A 62 10.33 1.32 10.55
C LYS A 62 9.09 2.21 10.32
N ILE A 63 8.51 2.17 9.12
CA ILE A 63 7.30 2.88 8.70
C ILE A 63 6.09 1.95 8.86
N ASP A 64 4.95 2.47 9.31
CA ASP A 64 3.68 1.73 9.29
C ASP A 64 3.12 1.69 7.84
N PRO A 65 3.11 0.53 7.15
CA PRO A 65 2.60 0.43 5.80
C PRO A 65 1.09 0.67 5.71
N LEU A 66 0.37 0.62 6.82
CA LEU A 66 -1.08 0.87 6.87
C LEU A 66 -1.43 2.34 7.11
N ASN A 67 -0.42 3.20 7.33
CA ASN A 67 -0.56 4.64 7.51
C ASN A 67 0.70 5.40 7.03
N PRO A 68 1.10 5.28 5.75
CA PRO A 68 2.22 6.05 5.21
C PRO A 68 1.85 7.53 5.01
N SER A 69 2.82 8.43 5.11
CA SER A 69 2.68 9.84 4.71
C SER A 69 2.97 10.00 3.22
N ALA A 70 2.63 11.15 2.63
CA ALA A 70 3.00 11.47 1.25
C ALA A 70 4.53 11.38 1.03
N ARG A 71 5.32 11.86 1.99
CA ARG A 71 6.78 11.70 2.01
C ARG A 71 7.19 10.22 1.89
N HIS A 72 6.62 9.32 2.69
CA HIS A 72 6.98 7.89 2.59
C HIS A 72 6.64 7.29 1.22
N ILE A 73 5.58 7.77 0.55
CA ILE A 73 5.25 7.34 -0.81
C ILE A 73 6.26 7.88 -1.83
N ALA A 74 6.72 9.11 -1.68
CA ALA A 74 7.78 9.69 -2.51
C ALA A 74 9.10 8.93 -2.34
N ASP A 75 9.54 8.72 -1.10
CA ASP A 75 10.75 7.97 -0.76
C ASP A 75 10.69 6.53 -1.30
N PHE A 76 9.52 5.89 -1.25
CA PHE A 76 9.34 4.57 -1.85
C PHE A 76 9.47 4.58 -3.38
N ARG A 77 9.02 5.64 -4.06
CA ARG A 77 9.15 5.77 -5.52
C ARG A 77 10.61 5.97 -5.93
N ILE A 78 11.35 6.77 -5.17
CA ILE A 78 12.80 6.91 -5.32
C ILE A 78 13.46 5.54 -5.18
N TYR A 79 13.14 4.77 -4.13
CA TYR A 79 13.66 3.41 -3.97
C TYR A 79 13.32 2.47 -5.15
N LEU A 80 12.11 2.58 -5.72
CA LEU A 80 11.75 1.78 -6.89
C LEU A 80 12.55 2.17 -8.15
N PHE A 81 12.90 3.45 -8.27
CA PHE A 81 13.63 4.02 -9.38
C PHE A 81 15.14 3.77 -9.24
N ASP A 82 15.74 4.19 -8.13
CA ASP A 82 17.19 4.16 -7.91
C ASP A 82 17.70 2.79 -7.48
N ASP A 83 17.06 2.12 -6.52
CA ASP A 83 17.55 0.82 -6.02
C ASP A 83 17.03 -0.36 -6.83
N LYS A 84 15.74 -0.33 -7.21
CA LYS A 84 15.10 -1.43 -7.95
C LYS A 84 15.16 -1.28 -9.47
N LYS A 85 15.62 -0.13 -9.97
CA LYS A 85 15.79 0.14 -11.41
C LYS A 85 14.54 -0.24 -12.23
N LEU A 86 13.35 0.00 -11.67
CA LEU A 86 12.11 -0.33 -12.35
C LEU A 86 11.73 0.73 -13.38
N PHE A 87 11.22 0.29 -14.52
CA PHE A 87 10.59 1.18 -15.50
C PHE A 87 9.46 2.01 -14.87
N LEU A 88 9.32 3.27 -15.30
CA LEU A 88 8.30 4.19 -14.79
C LEU A 88 6.88 3.65 -14.93
N ARG A 89 6.58 2.88 -15.98
CA ARG A 89 5.29 2.20 -16.13
C ARG A 89 4.98 1.27 -14.96
N SER A 90 6.00 0.54 -14.47
CA SER A 90 5.88 -0.32 -13.30
C SER A 90 5.68 0.49 -12.02
N ILE A 91 6.42 1.60 -11.85
CA ILE A 91 6.32 2.52 -10.70
C ILE A 91 4.91 3.16 -10.65
N LYS A 92 4.39 3.66 -11.77
CA LYS A 92 3.00 4.14 -11.90
C LYS A 92 1.99 3.05 -11.50
N GLY A 93 2.28 1.79 -11.82
CA GLY A 93 1.48 0.64 -11.41
C GLY A 93 1.36 0.44 -9.90
N TYR A 94 2.31 0.91 -9.09
CA TYR A 94 2.20 0.87 -7.62
C TYR A 94 1.14 1.85 -7.11
N ARG A 95 0.94 3.01 -7.76
CA ARG A 95 -0.09 4.00 -7.37
C ARG A 95 -1.46 3.32 -7.25
N SER A 96 -1.87 2.58 -8.28
CA SER A 96 -3.18 1.91 -8.31
C SER A 96 -3.36 0.88 -7.19
N VAL A 97 -2.28 0.21 -6.80
CA VAL A 97 -2.30 -0.78 -5.70
C VAL A 97 -2.40 -0.07 -4.34
N LEU A 98 -1.58 0.95 -4.13
CA LEU A 98 -1.49 1.68 -2.85
C LEU A 98 -2.76 2.50 -2.61
N SER A 99 -3.19 3.32 -3.59
CA SER A 99 -4.44 4.08 -3.51
C SER A 99 -5.61 3.18 -3.19
N HIS A 100 -5.77 2.05 -3.90
CA HIS A 100 -6.89 1.15 -3.64
C HIS A 100 -6.81 0.50 -2.26
N THR A 101 -5.64 0.02 -1.84
CA THR A 101 -5.52 -0.73 -0.59
C THR A 101 -5.70 0.19 0.62
N LEU A 102 -5.14 1.40 0.54
CA LEU A 102 -5.21 2.41 1.58
C LEU A 102 -6.55 3.16 1.60
N ALA A 103 -7.34 3.15 0.52
CA ALA A 103 -8.68 3.73 0.50
C ALA A 103 -9.65 3.08 1.51
N PHE A 104 -9.42 1.81 1.87
CA PHE A 104 -10.21 1.14 2.92
C PHE A 104 -9.79 1.58 4.34
N ARG A 105 -8.69 2.34 4.45
CA ARG A 105 -8.18 3.00 5.66
C ARG A 105 -8.57 4.48 5.64
N LYS A 106 -8.14 5.25 6.65
CA LYS A 106 -8.34 6.70 6.70
C LYS A 106 -7.38 7.49 5.78
N SER A 107 -6.37 6.84 5.20
CA SER A 107 -5.28 7.47 4.44
C SER A 107 -5.52 7.49 2.92
N SER A 108 -6.75 7.76 2.48
CA SER A 108 -7.17 7.55 1.08
C SER A 108 -6.54 8.51 0.06
N GLN A 109 -5.90 9.60 0.49
CA GLN A 109 -5.40 10.66 -0.41
C GLN A 109 -3.88 10.77 -0.51
N VAL A 110 -3.11 9.99 0.25
CA VAL A 110 -1.64 10.14 0.30
C VAL A 110 -0.94 9.85 -1.03
N CYS A 111 -1.55 9.07 -1.92
CA CYS A 111 -1.01 8.77 -3.25
C CYS A 111 -1.44 9.76 -4.34
N ALA A 112 -2.27 10.75 -3.99
CA ALA A 112 -2.76 11.81 -4.86
C ALA A 112 -2.08 13.17 -4.59
N ASP A 113 -1.11 13.20 -3.66
CA ASP A 113 -0.36 14.40 -3.34
C ASP A 113 0.32 14.99 -4.61
N PRO A 114 0.21 16.31 -4.85
CA PRO A 114 0.83 16.96 -6.00
C PRO A 114 2.34 16.67 -6.10
N ALA A 115 3.07 16.66 -4.99
CA ALA A 115 4.51 16.41 -4.98
C ALA A 115 4.86 15.02 -5.54
N ILE A 116 3.98 14.03 -5.33
CA ILE A 116 4.15 12.68 -5.89
C ILE A 116 3.95 12.67 -7.40
N SER A 117 3.04 13.52 -7.91
CA SER A 117 2.78 13.63 -9.34
C SER A 117 3.94 14.35 -10.05
N GLU A 118 4.42 15.43 -9.45
CA GLU A 118 5.61 16.17 -9.91
C GLU A 118 6.85 15.27 -9.94
N LEU A 119 7.07 14.46 -8.88
CA LEU A 119 8.18 13.52 -8.81
C LEU A 119 8.20 12.55 -9.99
N ILE A 120 7.04 12.00 -10.37
CA ILE A 120 6.97 11.06 -11.49
C ILE A 120 7.29 11.75 -12.81
N ARG A 121 6.89 13.02 -12.99
CA ARG A 121 7.25 13.79 -14.19
C ARG A 121 8.75 14.08 -14.23
N ALA A 122 9.36 14.40 -13.09
CA ALA A 122 10.80 14.66 -13.02
C ALA A 122 11.65 13.43 -13.40
N MET A 123 11.16 12.21 -13.13
CA MET A 123 11.84 10.97 -13.52
C MET A 123 11.70 10.63 -15.02
N GLU A 124 10.81 11.31 -15.75
CA GLU A 124 10.60 11.11 -17.21
C GLU A 124 11.55 11.95 -18.07
N LEU A 125 12.24 12.92 -17.45
CA LEU A 125 13.25 13.78 -18.07
C LEU A 125 14.58 13.04 -18.24
#